data_AF-A0A6A6G1A3-F1
#
_entry.id   AF-A0A6A6G1A3-F1
#
_cell.length_a   1.000
_cell.length_b   1.000
_cell.length_c   1.000
_cell.angle_alpha   90.00
_cell.angle_beta   90.00
_cell.angle_gamma   90.00
#
_symmetry.space_group_name_H-M   'P 1'
#
loop_
_entity.id
_entity.type
_entity.pdbx_description
1 polymer ?
#
loop_
_entity_poly.entity_id
_entity_poly.type
_entity_poly.pdbx_seq_one_letter_code
_entity_poly.pdbx_strand_id
1 'polypeptide(L)'
;MEQQKSLSALYPFLALSKSASSPRQAADIVTQATSAANTFVFAELLQTPAIQSLRNDPQHGKNYTLLELFTWGTWTDYTAQSSSLPALSPQQTHKLRLLTLLSLAATTPSATALTYPSLVSSLGLSSPSDLEALVTDAIYADLLTATLDPANRLVVVSAVAPLRDLAPGSVGSLIQELEAWSRRCEDVLREIGARVEEVKADARKRGEWEVMVQG
;
A
#
# COMPACT_ATOMS: atom_id res chain seq x y z
N MET A 1 -4.49 9.24 12.42
CA MET A 1 -5.87 8.97 12.91
C MET A 1 -6.48 7.77 12.21
N GLU A 2 -6.29 7.63 10.88
CA GLU A 2 -6.87 6.50 10.12
C GLU A 2 -6.45 5.11 10.57
N GLN A 3 -5.19 4.88 10.93
CA GLN A 3 -4.75 3.58 11.43
C GLN A 3 -5.43 3.21 12.77
N GLN A 4 -5.69 4.19 13.62
CA GLN A 4 -6.41 3.95 14.87
C GLN A 4 -7.89 3.64 14.61
N LYS A 5 -8.50 4.28 13.61
CA LYS A 5 -9.88 4.01 13.18
C LYS A 5 -10.01 2.59 12.62
N SER A 6 -9.07 2.16 11.78
CA SER A 6 -9.09 0.80 11.23
C SER A 6 -8.84 -0.27 12.29
N LEU A 7 -7.90 -0.04 13.21
CA LEU A 7 -7.67 -0.93 14.35
C LEU A 7 -8.88 -0.99 15.30
N SER A 8 -9.55 0.13 15.53
CA SER A 8 -10.78 0.17 16.33
C SER A 8 -11.92 -0.61 15.66
N ALA A 9 -12.01 -0.55 14.33
CA ALA A 9 -12.98 -1.34 13.55
C ALA A 9 -12.64 -2.84 13.56
N LEU A 10 -11.36 -3.21 13.67
CA LEU A 10 -10.91 -4.60 13.77
C LEU A 10 -11.16 -5.21 15.17
N TYR A 11 -11.11 -4.39 16.21
CA TYR A 11 -11.14 -4.85 17.62
C TYR A 11 -12.31 -5.79 17.96
N PRO A 12 -13.57 -5.56 17.52
CA PRO A 12 -14.67 -6.49 17.76
C PRO A 12 -14.41 -7.88 17.18
N PHE A 13 -13.80 -7.97 16.00
CA PHE A 13 -13.47 -9.24 15.36
C PHE A 13 -12.34 -9.97 16.09
N LEU A 14 -11.37 -9.24 16.63
CA LEU A 14 -10.35 -9.81 17.51
C LEU A 14 -10.97 -10.36 18.80
N ALA A 15 -11.90 -9.64 19.41
CA ALA A 15 -12.60 -10.12 20.60
C ALA A 15 -13.41 -11.40 20.30
N LEU A 16 -14.14 -11.44 19.18
CA LEU A 16 -14.88 -12.62 18.73
C LEU A 16 -13.96 -13.80 18.39
N SER A 17 -12.79 -13.55 17.81
CA SER A 17 -11.84 -14.62 17.47
C SER A 17 -11.30 -15.34 18.71
N LYS A 18 -11.24 -14.66 19.87
CA LYS A 18 -10.80 -15.25 21.15
C LYS A 18 -11.84 -16.19 21.75
N SER A 19 -13.12 -15.97 21.49
CA SER A 19 -14.22 -16.83 21.95
C SER A 19 -14.67 -17.85 20.91
N ALA A 20 -14.18 -17.74 19.67
CA ALA A 20 -14.47 -18.67 18.59
C ALA A 20 -13.96 -20.08 18.94
N SER A 21 -14.89 -21.02 19.06
CA SER A 21 -14.61 -22.39 19.47
C SER A 21 -14.73 -23.40 18.33
N SER A 22 -15.30 -22.99 17.19
CA SER A 22 -15.46 -23.86 16.00
C SER A 22 -14.84 -23.24 14.74
N PRO A 23 -14.32 -24.06 13.81
CA PRO A 23 -13.78 -23.58 12.52
C PRO A 23 -14.80 -22.77 11.72
N ARG A 24 -16.08 -23.13 11.80
CA ARG A 24 -17.16 -22.37 11.16
C ARG A 24 -17.28 -20.94 11.69
N GLN A 25 -17.23 -20.76 13.00
CA GLN A 25 -17.26 -19.41 13.60
C GLN A 25 -16.06 -18.57 13.17
N ALA A 26 -14.87 -19.18 13.13
CA ALA A 26 -13.67 -18.52 12.63
C ALA A 26 -13.81 -18.11 11.15
N ALA A 27 -14.35 -18.98 10.30
CA ALA A 27 -14.65 -18.69 8.90
C ALA A 27 -15.68 -17.57 8.71
N ASP A 28 -16.70 -17.51 9.57
CA ASP A 28 -17.71 -16.45 9.58
C ASP A 28 -17.10 -15.11 10.01
N ILE A 29 -16.21 -15.10 11.02
CA ILE A 29 -15.48 -13.91 11.45
C ILE A 29 -14.63 -13.35 10.31
N VAL A 30 -13.93 -14.20 9.55
CA VAL A 30 -13.16 -13.77 8.37
C VAL A 30 -14.07 -13.09 7.35
N THR A 31 -15.21 -13.70 7.04
CA THR A 31 -16.16 -13.18 6.05
C THR A 31 -16.72 -11.82 6.48
N GLN A 32 -17.04 -11.66 7.76
CA GLN A 32 -17.53 -10.41 8.32
C GLN A 32 -16.44 -9.33 8.36
N ALA A 33 -15.23 -9.65 8.83
CA ALA A 33 -14.12 -8.69 8.90
C ALA A 33 -13.72 -8.18 7.51
N THR A 34 -13.59 -9.07 6.53
CA THR A 34 -13.28 -8.71 5.14
C THR A 34 -14.39 -7.89 4.48
N SER A 35 -15.64 -8.00 4.92
CA SER A 35 -16.77 -7.18 4.43
C SER A 35 -16.98 -5.87 5.21
N ALA A 36 -16.42 -5.73 6.41
CA ALA A 36 -16.70 -4.61 7.31
C ALA A 36 -16.12 -3.27 6.82
N ALA A 37 -16.88 -2.19 6.89
CA ALA A 37 -16.37 -0.86 6.55
C ALA A 37 -15.19 -0.45 7.45
N ASN A 38 -14.29 0.38 6.93
CA ASN A 38 -13.12 0.92 7.64
C ASN A 38 -12.09 -0.12 8.16
N THR A 39 -12.31 -1.42 7.90
CA THR A 39 -11.38 -2.48 8.32
C THR A 39 -10.48 -2.86 7.14
N PHE A 40 -9.23 -2.44 7.18
CA PHE A 40 -8.23 -2.63 6.11
C PHE A 40 -6.95 -3.35 6.56
N VAL A 41 -6.74 -3.44 7.88
CA VAL A 41 -5.63 -4.13 8.53
C VAL A 41 -6.17 -5.45 9.07
N PHE A 42 -5.51 -6.56 8.77
CA PHE A 42 -5.96 -7.91 9.07
C PHE A 42 -4.85 -8.80 9.65
N ALA A 43 -3.58 -8.38 9.67
CA ALA A 43 -2.47 -9.19 10.16
C ALA A 43 -2.68 -9.70 11.59
N GLU A 44 -3.16 -8.84 12.49
CA GLU A 44 -3.48 -9.21 13.87
C GLU A 44 -4.56 -10.30 13.95
N LEU A 45 -5.59 -10.22 13.10
CA LEU A 45 -6.65 -11.22 13.04
C LEU A 45 -6.10 -12.55 12.49
N LEU A 46 -5.25 -12.49 11.46
CA LEU A 46 -4.62 -13.66 10.86
C LEU A 46 -3.73 -14.40 11.88
N GLN A 47 -3.06 -13.71 12.79
CA GLN A 47 -2.19 -14.31 13.81
C GLN A 47 -2.96 -15.00 14.95
N THR A 48 -4.28 -14.79 15.07
CA THR A 48 -5.04 -15.41 16.16
C THR A 48 -5.10 -16.93 16.02
N PRO A 49 -4.99 -17.70 17.14
CA PRO A 49 -4.96 -19.17 17.08
C PRO A 49 -6.20 -19.79 16.41
N ALA A 50 -7.38 -19.19 16.63
CA ALA A 50 -8.63 -19.65 16.02
C ALA A 50 -8.57 -19.56 14.49
N ILE A 51 -8.05 -18.45 13.95
CA ILE A 51 -7.90 -18.26 12.50
C ILE A 51 -6.77 -19.12 11.95
N GLN A 52 -5.63 -19.23 12.64
CA GLN A 52 -4.53 -20.12 12.24
C GLN A 52 -4.96 -21.58 12.13
N SER A 53 -5.87 -22.04 13.00
CA SER A 53 -6.40 -23.41 12.94
C SER A 53 -7.11 -23.73 11.62
N LEU A 54 -7.71 -22.72 10.97
CA LEU A 54 -8.40 -22.89 9.68
C LEU A 54 -7.47 -23.36 8.57
N ARG A 55 -6.18 -23.03 8.64
CA ARG A 55 -5.19 -23.38 7.60
C ARG A 55 -5.17 -24.88 7.30
N ASN A 56 -5.39 -25.71 8.31
CA ASN A 56 -5.37 -27.16 8.20
C ASN A 56 -6.77 -27.78 8.02
N ASP A 57 -7.83 -26.95 8.01
CA ASP A 57 -9.20 -27.41 7.91
C ASP A 57 -9.59 -27.65 6.44
N PRO A 58 -10.10 -28.85 6.08
CA PRO A 58 -10.42 -29.19 4.70
C PRO A 58 -11.64 -28.44 4.15
N GLN A 59 -12.55 -27.95 4.99
CA GLN A 59 -13.74 -27.22 4.58
C GLN A 59 -13.53 -25.70 4.59
N HIS A 60 -12.76 -25.19 5.56
CA HIS A 60 -12.62 -23.75 5.81
C HIS A 60 -11.23 -23.17 5.55
N GLY A 61 -10.23 -23.97 5.14
CA GLY A 61 -8.89 -23.47 4.79
C GLY A 61 -8.86 -22.47 3.64
N LYS A 62 -9.89 -22.49 2.78
CA LYS A 62 -10.10 -21.47 1.74
C LYS A 62 -10.35 -20.08 2.33
N ASN A 63 -11.00 -19.98 3.49
CA ASN A 63 -11.26 -18.71 4.16
C ASN A 63 -9.96 -18.15 4.80
N TYR A 64 -9.08 -19.02 5.28
CA TYR A 64 -7.75 -18.60 5.72
C TYR A 64 -6.96 -17.98 4.56
N THR A 65 -6.91 -18.68 3.42
CA THR A 65 -6.22 -18.20 2.22
C THR A 65 -6.84 -16.90 1.70
N LEU A 66 -8.16 -16.76 1.80
CA LEU A 66 -8.86 -15.52 1.50
C LEU A 66 -8.42 -14.37 2.43
N LEU A 67 -8.30 -14.60 3.73
CA LEU A 67 -7.81 -13.57 4.65
C LEU A 67 -6.35 -13.20 4.34
N GLU A 68 -5.53 -14.19 4.01
CA GLU A 68 -4.12 -14.01 3.61
C GLU A 68 -3.99 -13.11 2.36
N LEU A 69 -4.87 -13.33 1.40
CA LEU A 69 -4.99 -12.49 0.21
C LEU A 69 -5.41 -11.04 0.58
N PHE A 70 -6.33 -10.86 1.52
CA PHE A 70 -6.75 -9.51 1.97
C PHE A 70 -5.68 -8.81 2.80
N THR A 71 -4.81 -9.53 3.51
CA THR A 71 -3.71 -8.94 4.28
C THR A 71 -2.66 -8.31 3.37
N TRP A 72 -2.16 -9.03 2.35
CA TRP A 72 -1.05 -8.55 1.53
C TRP A 72 -1.13 -8.87 0.03
N GLY A 73 -2.13 -9.64 -0.41
CA GLY A 73 -2.34 -9.99 -1.81
C GLY A 73 -3.11 -8.95 -2.63
N THR A 74 -3.31 -9.24 -3.91
CA THR A 74 -3.89 -8.31 -4.89
C THR A 74 -5.09 -8.89 -5.62
N TRP A 75 -5.83 -8.04 -6.34
CA TRP A 75 -6.93 -8.48 -7.20
C TRP A 75 -6.49 -9.50 -8.26
N THR A 76 -5.28 -9.37 -8.80
CA THR A 76 -4.72 -10.33 -9.75
C THR A 76 -4.43 -11.69 -9.12
N ASP A 77 -4.02 -11.71 -7.84
CA ASP A 77 -3.81 -12.97 -7.12
C ASP A 77 -5.14 -13.69 -6.87
N TYR A 78 -6.20 -12.94 -6.58
CA TYR A 78 -7.55 -13.49 -6.45
C TYR A 78 -8.05 -14.11 -7.75
N THR A 79 -7.92 -13.41 -8.88
CA THR A 79 -8.40 -13.93 -10.17
C THR A 79 -7.64 -15.17 -10.60
N ALA A 80 -6.32 -15.23 -10.35
CA ALA A 80 -5.50 -16.41 -10.59
C ALA A 80 -5.93 -17.63 -9.76
N GLN A 81 -6.44 -17.42 -8.55
CA GLN A 81 -6.86 -18.47 -7.62
C GLN A 81 -8.39 -18.64 -7.50
N SER A 82 -9.15 -17.99 -8.39
CA SER A 82 -10.61 -17.85 -8.31
C SER A 82 -11.38 -19.18 -8.27
N SER A 83 -10.82 -20.27 -8.81
CA SER A 83 -11.41 -21.61 -8.74
C SER A 83 -11.26 -22.27 -7.35
N SER A 84 -10.28 -21.84 -6.57
CA SER A 84 -9.94 -22.42 -5.26
C SER A 84 -10.52 -21.61 -4.10
N LEU A 85 -10.72 -20.30 -4.28
CA LEU A 85 -11.20 -19.37 -3.25
C LEU A 85 -12.74 -19.28 -3.19
N PRO A 86 -13.31 -18.85 -2.06
CA PRO A 86 -14.74 -18.57 -1.97
C PRO A 86 -15.12 -17.36 -2.84
N ALA A 87 -16.35 -17.36 -3.35
CA ALA A 87 -16.87 -16.22 -4.10
C ALA A 87 -16.98 -14.98 -3.20
N LEU A 88 -16.45 -13.85 -3.68
CA LEU A 88 -16.49 -12.58 -2.94
C LEU A 88 -17.87 -11.93 -2.98
N SER A 89 -18.27 -11.33 -1.86
CA SER A 89 -19.37 -10.37 -1.83
C SER A 89 -19.02 -9.10 -2.60
N PRO A 90 -20.02 -8.27 -2.98
CA PRO A 90 -19.77 -6.96 -3.57
C PRO A 90 -18.90 -6.07 -2.68
N GLN A 91 -19.11 -6.11 -1.35
CA GLN A 91 -18.32 -5.33 -0.39
C GLN A 91 -16.87 -5.81 -0.34
N GLN A 92 -16.65 -7.13 -0.31
CA GLN A 92 -15.30 -7.72 -0.33
C GLN A 92 -14.57 -7.39 -1.63
N THR A 93 -15.25 -7.50 -2.77
CA THR A 93 -14.71 -7.18 -4.09
C THR A 93 -14.24 -5.73 -4.16
N HIS A 94 -15.10 -4.80 -3.72
CA HIS A 94 -14.77 -3.38 -3.68
C HIS A 94 -13.57 -3.11 -2.77
N LYS A 95 -13.55 -3.69 -1.57
CA LYS A 95 -12.42 -3.55 -0.63
C LYS A 95 -11.12 -4.11 -1.18
N LEU A 96 -11.14 -5.30 -1.80
CA LEU A 96 -9.93 -5.91 -2.36
C LEU A 96 -9.35 -5.05 -3.48
N ARG A 97 -10.21 -4.42 -4.30
CA ARG A 97 -9.77 -3.45 -5.31
C ARG A 97 -9.18 -2.19 -4.67
N LEU A 98 -9.78 -1.63 -3.62
CA LEU A 98 -9.20 -0.51 -2.86
C LEU A 98 -7.83 -0.86 -2.30
N LEU A 99 -7.69 -2.02 -1.65
CA LEU A 99 -6.42 -2.50 -1.13
C LEU A 99 -5.39 -2.65 -2.25
N THR A 100 -5.79 -3.23 -3.38
CA THR A 100 -4.91 -3.40 -4.55
C THR A 100 -4.43 -2.05 -5.08
N LEU A 101 -5.32 -1.06 -5.17
CA LEU A 101 -4.96 0.31 -5.55
C LEU A 101 -3.91 0.89 -4.60
N LEU A 102 -4.07 0.72 -3.28
CA LEU A 102 -3.08 1.17 -2.29
C LEU A 102 -1.73 0.49 -2.49
N SER A 103 -1.72 -0.81 -2.77
CA SER A 103 -0.48 -1.53 -3.05
C SER A 103 0.21 -0.99 -4.28
N LEU A 104 -0.51 -0.82 -5.39
CA LEU A 104 0.04 -0.29 -6.63
C LEU A 104 0.57 1.13 -6.43
N ALA A 105 -0.16 1.96 -5.68
CA ALA A 105 0.27 3.32 -5.36
C ALA A 105 1.51 3.36 -4.45
N ALA A 106 1.69 2.38 -3.56
CA ALA A 106 2.84 2.31 -2.67
C ALA A 106 4.09 1.72 -3.34
N THR A 107 3.94 0.73 -4.23
CA THR A 107 5.08 0.03 -4.85
C THR A 107 5.56 0.69 -6.14
N THR A 108 4.71 1.48 -6.80
CA THR A 108 5.09 2.07 -8.09
C THR A 108 5.94 3.31 -7.84
N PRO A 109 7.22 3.33 -8.28
CA PRO A 109 8.04 4.53 -8.17
C PRO A 109 7.42 5.65 -9.00
N SER A 110 7.58 6.90 -8.52
CA SER A 110 7.04 8.14 -9.13
C SER A 110 7.32 8.33 -10.63
N ALA A 111 8.21 7.53 -11.23
CA ALA A 111 8.56 7.55 -12.65
C ALA A 111 7.67 6.65 -13.54
N THR A 112 6.94 5.67 -12.98
CA THR A 112 5.96 4.88 -13.73
C THR A 112 4.58 5.41 -13.37
N ALA A 113 4.06 6.33 -14.18
CA ALA A 113 2.78 6.97 -13.89
C ALA A 113 1.67 5.90 -13.73
N LEU A 114 0.82 6.06 -12.71
CA LEU A 114 -0.37 5.23 -12.52
C LEU A 114 -1.38 5.58 -13.61
N THR A 115 -1.18 5.00 -14.79
CA THR A 115 -2.02 5.25 -15.96
C THR A 115 -3.37 4.53 -15.82
N TYR A 116 -4.42 5.13 -16.39
CA TYR A 116 -5.76 4.53 -16.37
C TYR A 116 -5.77 3.11 -16.97
N PRO A 117 -5.13 2.81 -18.13
CA PRO A 117 -5.15 1.46 -18.69
C PRO A 117 -4.50 0.41 -17.77
N SER A 118 -3.37 0.76 -17.14
CA SER A 118 -2.68 -0.11 -16.19
C SER A 118 -3.54 -0.42 -14.97
N LEU A 119 -4.16 0.62 -14.39
CA LEU A 119 -5.03 0.48 -13.23
C LEU A 119 -6.32 -0.28 -13.55
N VAL A 120 -6.97 0.02 -14.67
CA VAL A 120 -8.20 -0.68 -15.10
C VAL A 120 -7.92 -2.18 -15.30
N SER A 121 -6.80 -2.54 -15.93
CA SER A 121 -6.42 -3.94 -16.12
C SER A 121 -6.08 -4.63 -14.80
N SER A 122 -5.28 -3.99 -13.94
CA SER A 122 -4.83 -4.58 -12.66
C SER A 122 -5.95 -4.73 -11.64
N LEU A 123 -6.93 -3.82 -11.64
CA LEU A 123 -8.09 -3.84 -10.75
C LEU A 123 -9.28 -4.63 -11.33
N GLY A 124 -9.16 -5.11 -12.58
CA GLY A 124 -10.21 -5.83 -13.31
C GLY A 124 -11.50 -5.01 -13.41
N LEU A 125 -11.36 -3.73 -13.78
CA LEU A 125 -12.48 -2.81 -14.00
C LEU A 125 -12.91 -2.85 -15.48
N SER A 126 -14.18 -2.54 -15.73
CA SER A 126 -14.74 -2.54 -17.08
C SER A 126 -14.58 -1.20 -17.78
N SER A 127 -14.63 -0.10 -17.00
CA SER A 127 -14.58 1.26 -17.55
C SER A 127 -13.63 2.17 -16.76
N PRO A 128 -13.10 3.24 -17.39
CA PRO A 128 -12.35 4.27 -16.68
C PRO A 128 -13.22 5.05 -15.69
N SER A 129 -14.54 5.12 -15.90
CA SER A 129 -15.45 5.76 -14.95
C SER A 129 -15.52 5.00 -13.63
N ASP A 130 -15.45 3.66 -13.66
CA ASP A 130 -15.40 2.83 -12.46
C ASP A 130 -14.09 3.06 -11.68
N LEU A 131 -12.99 3.34 -12.40
CA LEU A 131 -11.71 3.68 -11.78
C LEU A 131 -11.82 5.02 -11.04
N GLU A 132 -12.38 6.04 -11.68
CA GLU A 132 -12.55 7.37 -11.07
C GLU A 132 -13.44 7.30 -9.83
N ALA A 133 -14.54 6.54 -9.88
CA ALA A 133 -15.39 6.28 -8.72
C ALA A 133 -14.60 5.59 -7.58
N LEU A 134 -13.82 4.56 -7.90
CA LEU A 134 -13.04 3.83 -6.91
C LEU A 134 -11.93 4.68 -6.27
N VAL A 135 -11.24 5.51 -7.07
CA VAL A 135 -10.24 6.45 -6.54
C VAL A 135 -10.91 7.51 -5.67
N THR A 136 -12.09 7.98 -6.08
CA THR A 136 -12.88 8.93 -5.29
C THR A 136 -13.28 8.32 -3.95
N ASP A 137 -13.79 7.08 -3.94
CA ASP A 137 -14.11 6.34 -2.72
C ASP A 137 -12.88 6.16 -1.82
N ALA A 138 -11.72 5.87 -2.41
CA ALA A 138 -10.46 5.76 -1.67
C ALA A 138 -10.04 7.08 -1.01
N ILE A 139 -10.25 8.22 -1.68
CA ILE A 139 -9.99 9.56 -1.13
C ILE A 139 -10.98 9.86 0.01
N TYR A 140 -12.28 9.60 -0.18
CA TYR A 140 -13.30 9.80 0.86
C TYR A 140 -13.13 8.89 2.08
N ALA A 141 -12.54 7.72 1.90
CA ALA A 141 -12.19 6.81 2.97
C ALA A 141 -10.82 7.11 3.62
N ASP A 142 -10.17 8.23 3.25
CA ASP A 142 -8.86 8.66 3.74
C ASP A 142 -7.74 7.63 3.51
N LEU A 143 -7.88 6.79 2.47
CA LEU A 143 -6.91 5.74 2.15
C LEU A 143 -5.73 6.27 1.35
N LEU A 144 -5.93 7.29 0.53
CA LEU A 144 -4.90 7.92 -0.28
C LEU A 144 -5.25 9.38 -0.55
N THR A 145 -4.21 10.19 -0.78
CA THR A 145 -4.35 11.55 -1.29
C THR A 145 -3.92 11.53 -2.74
N ALA A 146 -4.86 11.75 -3.66
CA ALA A 146 -4.57 11.78 -5.09
C ALA A 146 -5.42 12.80 -5.82
N THR A 147 -4.93 13.19 -6.99
CA THR A 147 -5.65 13.99 -7.98
C THR A 147 -5.80 13.19 -9.27
N LEU A 148 -7.04 13.15 -9.77
CA LEU A 148 -7.35 12.54 -11.06
C LEU A 148 -6.99 13.54 -12.17
N ASP A 149 -6.30 13.06 -13.21
CA ASP A 149 -6.05 13.79 -14.45
C ASP A 149 -6.65 13.01 -15.62
N PRO A 150 -7.96 13.19 -15.91
CA PRO A 150 -8.64 12.51 -17.00
C PRO A 150 -8.09 12.89 -18.38
N ALA A 151 -7.53 14.10 -18.52
CA ALA A 151 -7.01 14.59 -19.79
C ALA A 151 -5.76 13.80 -20.22
N ASN A 152 -4.85 13.56 -19.27
CA ASN A 152 -3.65 12.74 -19.50
C ASN A 152 -3.85 11.25 -19.18
N ARG A 153 -5.02 10.86 -18.68
CA ARG A 153 -5.37 9.50 -18.24
C ARG A 153 -4.43 8.99 -17.14
N LEU A 154 -4.15 9.84 -16.16
CA LEU A 154 -3.23 9.58 -15.05
C LEU A 154 -3.92 9.77 -13.70
N VAL A 155 -3.52 8.97 -12.72
CA VAL A 155 -3.83 9.20 -11.30
C VAL A 155 -2.55 9.65 -10.61
N VAL A 156 -2.53 10.89 -10.12
CA VAL A 156 -1.36 11.43 -9.42
C VAL A 156 -1.56 11.22 -7.93
N VAL A 157 -0.86 10.25 -7.36
CA VAL A 157 -0.93 9.96 -5.92
C VAL A 157 0.16 10.74 -5.20
N SER A 158 -0.25 11.56 -4.23
CA SER A 158 0.64 12.36 -3.38
C SER A 158 1.02 11.64 -2.10
N ALA A 159 0.09 10.88 -1.52
CA ALA A 159 0.31 10.10 -0.30
C ALA A 159 -0.59 8.87 -0.25
N VAL A 160 -0.13 7.83 0.43
CA VAL A 160 -0.86 6.58 0.67
C VAL A 160 -0.93 6.36 2.19
N ALA A 161 -2.10 6.01 2.70
CA ALA A 161 -2.27 5.73 4.12
C ALA A 161 -1.59 4.40 4.49
N PRO A 162 -0.96 4.30 5.69
CA PRO A 162 -0.28 3.09 6.15
C PRO A 162 -1.29 2.05 6.69
N LEU A 163 -2.26 1.67 5.85
CA LEU A 163 -3.40 0.83 6.21
C LEU A 163 -3.37 -0.56 5.60
N ARG A 164 -2.26 -0.91 4.93
CA ARG A 164 -2.04 -2.22 4.32
C ARG A 164 -0.97 -2.98 5.09
N ASP A 165 -1.21 -4.26 5.32
CA ASP A 165 -0.27 -5.11 6.06
C ASP A 165 0.97 -5.44 5.23
N LEU A 166 2.07 -5.66 5.94
CA LEU A 166 3.32 -6.09 5.36
C LEU A 166 3.33 -7.60 5.18
N ALA A 167 3.74 -8.06 4.00
CA ALA A 167 3.95 -9.48 3.74
C ALA A 167 5.10 -10.01 4.63
N PRO A 168 5.04 -11.26 5.10
CA PRO A 168 6.15 -11.87 5.84
C PRO A 168 7.46 -11.78 5.05
N GLY A 169 8.51 -11.25 5.68
CA GLY A 169 9.83 -11.10 5.07
C GLY A 169 10.08 -9.79 4.31
N SER A 170 9.09 -8.89 4.20
CA SER A 170 9.26 -7.59 3.51
C SER A 170 10.12 -6.57 4.27
N VAL A 171 10.43 -6.83 5.55
CA VAL A 171 11.23 -5.91 6.38
C VAL A 171 12.64 -5.73 5.81
N GLY A 172 13.23 -6.78 5.24
CA GLY A 172 14.57 -6.71 4.66
C GLY A 172 14.65 -5.76 3.45
N SER A 173 13.66 -5.84 2.54
CA SER A 173 13.61 -4.95 1.38
C SER A 173 13.36 -3.50 1.79
N LEU A 174 12.50 -3.26 2.80
CA LEU A 174 12.27 -1.92 3.34
C LEU A 174 13.55 -1.29 3.88
N ILE A 175 14.35 -2.05 4.63
CA ILE A 175 15.65 -1.58 5.14
C ILE A 175 16.58 -1.21 3.97
N GLN A 176 16.67 -2.07 2.95
CA GLN A 176 17.52 -1.82 1.79
C GLN A 176 17.12 -0.57 1.01
N GLU A 177 15.82 -0.32 0.84
CA GLU A 177 15.31 0.89 0.18
C GLU A 177 15.62 2.16 0.98
N LEU A 178 15.47 2.12 2.30
CA LEU A 178 15.80 3.23 3.19
C LEU A 178 17.31 3.52 3.19
N GLU A 179 18.15 2.48 3.23
CA GLU A 179 19.61 2.64 3.10
C GLU A 179 20.00 3.24 1.74
N ALA A 180 19.40 2.76 0.65
CA ALA A 180 19.64 3.30 -0.68
C ALA A 180 19.19 4.76 -0.80
N TRP A 181 18.11 5.15 -0.11
CA TRP A 181 17.69 6.54 -0.02
C TRP A 181 18.66 7.40 0.82
N SER A 182 19.10 6.93 1.99
CA SER A 182 20.10 7.62 2.82
C SER A 182 21.39 7.90 2.04
N ARG A 183 21.91 6.89 1.33
CA ARG A 183 23.12 7.03 0.50
C ARG A 183 22.94 8.08 -0.58
N ARG A 184 21.79 8.10 -1.27
CA ARG A 184 21.48 9.14 -2.26
C ARG A 184 21.46 10.54 -1.65
N CYS A 185 20.90 10.71 -0.45
CA CYS A 185 20.93 11.99 0.24
C CYS A 185 22.36 12.42 0.63
N GLU A 186 23.17 11.49 1.13
CA GLU A 186 24.58 11.75 1.45
C GLU A 186 25.40 12.12 0.21
N ASP A 187 25.16 11.46 -0.92
CA ASP A 187 25.83 11.75 -2.19
C ASP A 187 25.48 13.14 -2.70
N VAL A 188 24.20 13.53 -2.68
CA VAL A 188 23.73 14.88 -3.06
C VAL A 188 24.32 15.94 -2.14
N LEU A 189 24.34 15.70 -0.82
CA LEU A 189 24.95 16.64 0.13
C LEU A 189 26.45 16.81 -0.11
N ARG A 190 27.16 15.71 -0.44
CA ARG A 190 28.58 15.74 -0.77
C ARG A 190 28.86 16.53 -2.04
N GLU A 191 28.03 16.34 -3.07
CA GLU A 191 28.13 17.07 -4.34
C GLU A 191 27.89 18.57 -4.14
N ILE A 192 26.85 18.95 -3.40
CA ILE A 192 26.57 20.35 -3.06
C ILE A 192 27.74 20.95 -2.27
N GLY A 193 28.27 20.21 -1.29
CA GLY A 193 29.43 20.63 -0.51
C GLY A 193 30.67 20.89 -1.37
N ALA A 194 30.97 20.00 -2.31
CA ALA A 194 32.07 20.17 -3.26
C ALA A 194 31.87 21.40 -4.15
N ARG A 195 30.65 21.61 -4.66
CA ARG A 195 30.34 22.76 -5.52
C ARG A 195 30.48 24.09 -4.77
N VAL A 196 30.11 24.13 -3.49
CA VAL A 196 30.29 25.32 -2.64
C VAL A 196 31.77 25.68 -2.50
N GLU A 197 32.63 24.69 -2.24
CA GLU A 197 34.08 24.94 -2.09
C GLU A 197 34.74 25.38 -3.40
N GLU A 198 34.32 24.82 -4.53
CA GLU A 198 34.76 25.25 -5.87
C GLU A 198 34.41 26.72 -6.13
N VAL A 199 33.14 27.11 -5.89
CA VAL A 199 32.68 28.50 -6.07
C VAL A 199 33.44 29.46 -5.15
N LYS A 200 33.70 29.08 -3.89
CA LYS A 200 34.52 29.88 -2.98
C LYS A 200 35.95 30.02 -3.47
N ALA A 201 36.56 28.95 -4.00
CA ALA A 201 37.92 29.00 -4.55
C ALA A 201 38.01 29.92 -5.77
N ASP A 202 37.04 29.86 -6.68
CA ASP A 202 36.98 30.73 -7.85
C ASP A 202 36.71 32.19 -7.48
N ALA A 203 35.90 32.45 -6.46
CA ALA A 203 35.70 33.79 -5.92
C ALA A 203 37.01 34.36 -5.33
N ARG A 204 37.78 33.56 -4.59
CA ARG A 204 39.10 33.99 -4.07
C ARG A 204 40.07 34.34 -5.19
N LYS A 205 40.20 33.46 -6.19
CA LYS A 205 41.07 33.71 -7.37
C LYS A 205 40.69 34.99 -8.11
N ARG A 206 39.39 35.26 -8.28
CA ARG A 206 38.91 36.49 -8.92
C ARG A 206 39.25 37.73 -8.10
N GLY A 207 39.06 37.68 -6.78
CA GLY A 207 39.43 38.79 -5.90
C GLY A 207 40.94 39.08 -5.94
N GLU A 208 41.78 38.04 -5.92
CA GLU A 208 43.24 38.18 -6.05
C GLU A 208 43.64 38.80 -7.40
N TRP A 209 42.99 38.38 -8.49
CA TRP A 209 43.21 38.96 -9.82
C TRP A 209 42.79 40.44 -9.90
N GLU A 210 41.63 40.80 -9.37
CA GLU A 210 41.15 42.19 -9.36
C GLU A 210 42.08 43.11 -8.57
N VAL A 211 42.62 42.64 -7.44
CA VAL A 211 43.63 43.38 -6.66
C VAL A 211 44.93 43.56 -7.44
N MET A 212 45.38 42.55 -8.19
CA MET A 212 46.58 42.66 -9.05
C MET A 212 46.40 43.59 -10.26
N VAL A 213 45.19 43.75 -10.78
CA VAL A 213 44.92 44.58 -11.96
C VAL A 213 44.69 46.05 -11.61
N GLN A 214 44.23 46.35 -10.39
CA GLN A 214 43.93 47.72 -9.93
C GLN A 214 45.06 48.38 -9.13
N GLY A 215 46.05 47.62 -8.65
CA GLY A 215 47.25 48.13 -7.96
C GLY A 215 48.41 48.38 -8.91
#